data_AF-A0A143XKQ2-F1
#
_entry.id   AF-A0A143XKQ2-F1
#
_cell.length_a   1.000
_cell.length_b   1.000
_cell.length_c   1.000
_cell.angle_alpha   90.00
_cell.angle_beta   90.00
_cell.angle_gamma   90.00
#
_symmetry.space_group_name_H-M   'P 1'
#
loop_
_entity.id
_entity.type
_entity.pdbx_description
1 polymer ?
#
loop_
_entity_poly.entity_id
_entity_poly.type
_entity_poly.pdbx_seq_one_letter_code
_entity_poly.pdbx_strand_id
1 'polypeptide(L)'
;MKKNKNHKWIIKNYVETPSEYPFTQWLVYGAEIYGYKKNDPVVEFVNEETKERKMIINWERDIVDFPGIENKDDILPYMGEGSLYPQVAYGACFQKCENGNYMMLWQVQPDGRFWEDETGFGSTSDVKIILYAFLNREGDFIGPFRIYSIGSRKYFRERE
;
A
#
# COMPACT_ATOMS: atom_id res chain seq x y z
N MET A 1 8.23 -42.42 -0.17
CA MET A 1 8.79 -41.22 -0.83
C MET A 1 7.64 -40.25 -1.13
N LYS A 2 7.67 -39.05 -0.55
CA LYS A 2 6.67 -37.96 -0.76
C LYS A 2 7.29 -36.86 -1.62
N LYS A 3 6.72 -36.58 -2.79
CA LYS A 3 6.77 -35.32 -3.60
C LYS A 3 5.52 -35.36 -4.50
N ASN A 4 4.71 -34.33 -4.74
CA ASN A 4 4.88 -32.88 -4.67
C ASN A 4 3.59 -32.21 -4.18
N LYS A 5 3.76 -31.15 -3.37
CA LYS A 5 2.77 -30.10 -3.08
C LYS A 5 2.81 -29.04 -4.20
N ASN A 6 1.79 -28.19 -4.24
CA ASN A 6 1.58 -27.02 -5.13
C ASN A 6 0.82 -27.42 -6.40
N HIS A 7 -0.41 -26.97 -6.68
CA HIS A 7 -0.81 -25.57 -6.87
C HIS A 7 -2.34 -25.41 -6.82
N LYS A 8 -3.00 -25.95 -5.79
CA LYS A 8 -4.47 -25.91 -5.72
C LYS A 8 -4.96 -25.41 -4.37
N TRP A 9 -4.59 -24.17 -4.03
CA TRP A 9 -5.23 -23.47 -2.94
C TRP A 9 -5.51 -22.02 -3.33
N ILE A 10 -6.69 -21.59 -2.87
CA ILE A 10 -7.19 -20.22 -2.83
C ILE A 10 -7.91 -19.81 -4.12
N ILE A 11 -9.23 -20.01 -4.12
CA ILE A 11 -10.29 -18.99 -4.34
C ILE A 11 -11.60 -19.78 -4.35
N LYS A 12 -12.17 -19.98 -3.16
CA LYS A 12 -13.59 -20.25 -2.92
C LYS A 12 -13.78 -20.24 -1.41
N ASN A 13 -13.98 -19.03 -0.89
CA ASN A 13 -14.85 -18.70 0.22
C ASN A 13 -14.81 -17.17 0.29
N TYR A 14 -15.98 -16.54 0.15
CA TYR A 14 -16.17 -15.17 0.59
C TYR A 14 -15.74 -15.14 2.06
N VAL A 15 -14.65 -14.45 2.35
CA VAL A 15 -14.15 -14.28 3.71
C VAL A 15 -14.98 -13.15 4.31
N GLU A 16 -15.73 -13.46 5.36
CA GLU A 16 -16.38 -12.46 6.20
C GLU A 16 -15.38 -11.37 6.56
N THR A 17 -15.75 -10.12 6.29
CA THR A 17 -15.03 -8.92 6.74
C THR A 17 -14.70 -9.10 8.23
N PRO A 18 -13.45 -8.86 8.68
CA PRO A 18 -13.06 -9.10 10.07
C PRO A 18 -13.99 -8.36 11.03
N SER A 19 -14.42 -9.02 12.10
CA SER A 19 -15.33 -8.40 13.08
C SER A 19 -14.67 -7.31 13.93
N GLU A 20 -13.33 -7.29 14.04
CA GLU A 20 -12.64 -6.40 14.98
C GLU A 20 -11.30 -5.86 14.43
N TYR A 21 -11.46 -4.77 13.67
CA TYR A 21 -10.65 -3.55 13.66
C TYR A 21 -9.19 -3.45 13.15
N PRO A 22 -8.79 -2.23 12.70
CA PRO A 22 -9.64 -1.10 12.31
C PRO A 22 -9.80 -0.95 10.81
N PHE A 23 -9.04 -1.65 9.97
CA PHE A 23 -9.15 -1.52 8.53
C PHE A 23 -10.05 -2.62 7.96
N THR A 24 -10.97 -2.25 7.07
CA THR A 24 -11.77 -3.23 6.30
C THR A 24 -10.88 -4.16 5.47
N GLN A 25 -9.69 -3.68 5.08
CA GLN A 25 -8.62 -4.44 4.43
C GLN A 25 -7.25 -3.96 4.91
N TRP A 26 -6.38 -4.91 5.26
CA TRP A 26 -5.01 -4.64 5.70
C TRP A 26 -3.99 -4.58 4.55
N LEU A 27 -4.36 -5.10 3.39
CA LEU A 27 -3.54 -5.15 2.18
C LEU A 27 -4.44 -4.91 0.97
N VAL A 28 -4.04 -3.99 0.11
CA VAL A 28 -4.78 -3.58 -1.08
C VAL A 28 -3.84 -3.49 -2.28
N TYR A 29 -4.35 -3.84 -3.46
CA TYR A 29 -3.64 -3.75 -4.74
C TYR A 29 -4.41 -2.88 -5.73
N GLY A 30 -3.68 -2.23 -6.63
CA GLY A 30 -4.25 -1.25 -7.56
C GLY A 30 -4.65 -1.75 -8.94
N ALA A 31 -4.07 -2.86 -9.42
CA ALA A 31 -4.35 -3.41 -10.75
C ALA A 31 -4.89 -4.84 -10.69
N GLU A 32 -5.74 -5.20 -11.66
CA GLU A 32 -6.41 -6.52 -11.72
C GLU A 32 -5.40 -7.67 -11.77
N ILE A 33 -4.27 -7.47 -12.44
CA ILE A 33 -3.15 -8.43 -12.50
C ILE A 33 -2.55 -8.73 -11.12
N TYR A 34 -2.78 -7.87 -10.13
CA TYR A 34 -2.34 -8.01 -8.75
C TYR A 34 -3.49 -8.42 -7.80
N GLY A 35 -4.63 -8.82 -8.34
CA GLY A 35 -5.76 -9.36 -7.57
C GLY A 35 -6.85 -8.34 -7.21
N TYR A 36 -6.78 -7.11 -7.72
CA TYR A 36 -7.88 -6.14 -7.63
C TYR A 36 -9.12 -6.65 -8.36
N LYS A 37 -10.29 -6.53 -7.72
CA LYS A 37 -11.58 -6.56 -8.43
C LYS A 37 -12.27 -5.22 -8.25
N LYS A 38 -12.85 -4.70 -9.34
CA LYS A 38 -13.56 -3.40 -9.40
C LYS A 38 -14.66 -3.21 -8.34
N ASN A 39 -15.15 -4.30 -7.75
CA ASN A 39 -16.19 -4.29 -6.72
C ASN A 39 -15.67 -4.72 -5.33
N ASP A 40 -14.36 -4.91 -5.15
CA ASP A 40 -13.79 -5.16 -3.83
C ASP A 40 -13.97 -3.91 -2.97
N PRO A 41 -14.31 -4.07 -1.68
CA PRO A 41 -14.60 -2.95 -0.81
C PRO A 41 -13.46 -1.91 -0.80
N VAL A 42 -13.85 -0.68 -0.53
CA VAL A 42 -12.95 0.44 -0.19
C VAL A 42 -12.13 0.09 1.07
N VAL A 43 -10.98 0.76 1.24
CA VAL A 43 -10.29 0.69 2.54
C VAL A 43 -10.90 1.76 3.42
N GLU A 44 -11.62 1.33 4.45
CA GLU A 44 -12.12 2.20 5.51
C GLU A 44 -11.37 1.88 6.80
N PHE A 45 -11.03 2.92 7.53
CA PHE A 45 -10.75 2.86 8.95
C PHE A 45 -12.07 2.87 9.71
N VAL A 46 -12.22 1.99 10.69
CA VAL A 46 -13.36 1.92 11.59
C VAL A 46 -12.84 2.19 12.99
N ASN A 47 -13.31 3.26 13.61
CA ASN A 47 -12.96 3.58 14.99
C ASN A 47 -13.61 2.52 15.92
N GLU A 48 -12.81 1.92 16.81
CA GLU A 48 -13.29 0.84 17.68
C GLU A 48 -14.32 1.30 18.70
N GLU A 49 -14.15 2.52 19.20
CA GLU A 49 -14.93 3.10 20.28
C GLU A 49 -16.21 3.74 19.73
N THR A 50 -16.09 4.58 18.70
CA THR A 50 -17.21 5.36 18.17
C THR A 50 -17.99 4.62 17.08
N LYS A 51 -17.42 3.55 16.51
CA LYS A 51 -17.93 2.84 15.31
C LYS A 51 -17.96 3.72 14.05
N GLU A 52 -17.42 4.92 14.10
CA GLU A 52 -17.32 5.80 12.95
C GLU A 52 -16.41 5.18 11.88
N ARG A 53 -16.77 5.43 10.63
CA ARG A 53 -16.04 4.93 9.46
C ARG A 53 -15.44 6.10 8.72
N LYS A 54 -14.17 5.98 8.38
CA LYS A 54 -13.43 6.94 7.57
C LYS A 54 -12.81 6.25 6.38
N MET A 55 -13.09 6.74 5.18
CA MET A 55 -12.46 6.23 3.96
C MET A 55 -10.99 6.64 3.91
N ILE A 56 -10.11 5.66 3.67
CA ILE A 56 -8.67 5.88 3.54
C ILE A 56 -8.25 5.69 2.07
N ILE A 57 -8.84 4.71 1.38
CA ILE A 57 -8.64 4.50 -0.05
C ILE A 57 -10.00 4.35 -0.73
N ASN A 58 -10.27 5.22 -1.71
CA ASN A 58 -11.53 5.24 -2.45
C ASN A 58 -11.61 4.13 -3.52
N TRP A 59 -12.71 4.10 -4.27
CA TRP A 59 -12.96 3.11 -5.33
C TRP A 59 -12.09 3.32 -6.57
N GLU A 60 -11.56 4.53 -6.78
CA GLU A 60 -10.55 4.86 -7.82
C GLU A 60 -9.12 4.55 -7.35
N ARG A 61 -8.97 3.99 -6.15
CA ARG A 61 -7.70 3.71 -5.46
C ARG A 61 -6.93 4.96 -5.03
N ASP A 62 -7.55 6.13 -5.02
CA ASP A 62 -6.94 7.32 -4.46
C ASP A 62 -6.86 7.21 -2.94
N ILE A 63 -5.75 7.68 -2.39
CA ILE A 63 -5.53 7.89 -0.97
C ILE A 63 -6.29 9.17 -0.59
N VAL A 64 -7.33 9.02 0.21
CA VAL A 64 -8.18 10.12 0.68
C VAL A 64 -7.43 10.95 1.72
N ASP A 65 -7.65 12.27 1.75
CA ASP A 65 -6.97 13.20 2.65
C ASP A 65 -5.43 13.12 2.55
N PHE A 66 -4.91 12.93 1.33
CA PHE A 66 -3.49 12.74 1.09
C PHE A 66 -2.63 13.89 1.67
N PRO A 67 -1.72 13.60 2.62
CA PRO A 67 -0.98 14.63 3.36
C PRO A 67 0.26 15.17 2.62
N GLY A 68 0.49 14.74 1.38
CA GLY A 68 1.71 15.04 0.63
C GLY A 68 2.86 14.09 0.96
N ILE A 69 4.03 14.37 0.37
CA ILE A 69 5.28 13.58 0.52
C ILE A 69 6.39 14.53 0.97
N GLU A 70 7.06 14.17 2.06
CA GLU A 70 8.23 14.87 2.57
C GLU A 70 9.49 14.46 1.78
N ASN A 71 10.36 15.41 1.48
CA ASN A 71 11.62 15.20 0.73
C ASN A 71 11.41 14.44 -0.59
N LYS A 72 10.33 14.77 -1.32
CA LYS A 72 10.00 14.13 -2.61
C LYS A 72 11.16 14.15 -3.62
N ASP A 73 12.03 15.15 -3.55
CA ASP A 73 13.15 15.32 -4.48
C ASP A 73 14.17 14.16 -4.37
N ASP A 74 14.25 13.47 -3.23
CA ASP A 74 15.11 12.29 -3.03
C ASP A 74 14.64 11.08 -3.83
N ILE A 75 13.35 11.01 -4.17
CA ILE A 75 12.75 9.90 -4.91
C ILE A 75 12.46 10.25 -6.37
N LEU A 76 12.33 11.53 -6.72
CA LEU A 76 12.05 12.00 -8.10
C LEU A 76 12.98 11.38 -9.17
N PRO A 77 14.29 11.18 -8.96
CA PRO A 77 15.17 10.55 -9.96
C PRO A 77 14.78 9.12 -10.34
N TYR A 78 13.99 8.45 -9.50
CA TYR A 78 13.50 7.10 -9.74
C TYR A 78 12.06 7.09 -10.26
N MET A 79 11.37 8.23 -10.33
CA MET A 79 9.93 8.32 -10.58
C MET A 79 9.61 8.64 -12.03
N GLY A 80 8.49 8.09 -12.50
CA GLY A 80 7.94 8.40 -13.82
C GLY A 80 6.92 9.50 -13.71
N GLU A 81 6.49 10.02 -14.86
CA GLU A 81 5.34 10.91 -14.88
C GLU A 81 4.13 10.23 -14.20
N GLY A 82 3.44 10.98 -13.33
CA GLY A 82 2.28 10.47 -12.59
C GLY A 82 2.59 9.51 -11.42
N SER A 83 3.84 9.10 -11.20
CA SER A 83 4.19 8.09 -10.18
C SER A 83 3.93 8.49 -8.73
N LEU A 84 3.83 9.80 -8.48
CA LEU A 84 3.52 10.37 -7.16
C LEU A 84 2.06 10.87 -7.05
N TYR A 85 1.23 10.60 -8.07
CA TYR A 85 -0.22 10.78 -7.91
C TYR A 85 -0.69 9.90 -6.74
N PRO A 86 -1.50 10.42 -5.82
CA PRO A 86 -1.84 9.73 -4.57
C PRO A 86 -2.84 8.60 -4.80
N GLN A 87 -2.44 7.61 -5.59
CA GLN A 87 -3.24 6.46 -5.98
C GLN A 87 -2.45 5.18 -5.74
N VAL A 88 -3.10 4.21 -5.12
CA VAL A 88 -2.55 2.87 -4.93
C VAL A 88 -2.65 2.10 -6.23
N ALA A 89 -1.67 2.27 -7.12
CA ALA A 89 -1.58 1.50 -8.38
C ALA A 89 -0.95 0.11 -8.19
N TYR A 90 -0.01 -0.03 -7.25
CA TYR A 90 0.68 -1.29 -6.97
C TYR A 90 0.09 -1.96 -5.75
N GLY A 91 0.46 -1.46 -4.57
CA GLY A 91 -0.11 -1.95 -3.33
C GLY A 91 0.18 -1.05 -2.15
N ALA A 92 -0.69 -1.18 -1.16
CA ALA A 92 -0.51 -0.57 0.14
C ALA A 92 -0.90 -1.57 1.22
N CYS A 93 -0.27 -1.44 2.38
CA CYS A 93 -0.66 -2.22 3.55
C CYS A 93 -0.63 -1.37 4.81
N PHE A 94 -1.32 -1.85 5.83
CA PHE A 94 -1.44 -1.19 7.12
C PHE A 94 -0.77 -2.02 8.20
N GLN A 95 -0.23 -1.35 9.22
CA GLN A 95 0.38 -1.99 10.38
C GLN A 95 -0.03 -1.22 11.64
N LYS A 96 -0.27 -1.93 12.74
CA LYS A 96 -0.49 -1.33 14.06
C LYS A 96 0.87 -1.09 14.72
N CYS A 97 1.09 0.12 15.21
CA CYS A 97 2.29 0.51 15.96
C CYS A 97 2.09 0.22 17.45
N GLU A 98 3.17 0.06 18.20
CA GLU A 98 3.10 -0.21 19.65
C GLU A 98 2.40 0.91 20.44
N ASN A 99 2.54 2.16 20.01
CA ASN A 99 1.86 3.31 20.61
C ASN A 99 0.36 3.40 20.27
N GLY A 100 -0.19 2.43 19.55
CA GLY A 100 -1.60 2.37 19.16
C GLY A 100 -1.95 3.17 17.92
N ASN A 101 -1.03 3.93 17.33
CA ASN A 101 -1.22 4.51 15.99
C ASN A 101 -1.11 3.43 14.92
N TYR A 102 -1.44 3.79 13.68
CA TYR A 102 -1.31 2.91 12.53
C TYR A 102 -0.30 3.48 11.55
N MET A 103 0.31 2.62 10.76
CA MET A 103 1.23 3.00 9.70
C MET A 103 0.70 2.43 8.39
N MET A 104 0.55 3.28 7.39
CA MET A 104 0.32 2.87 6.01
C MET A 104 1.67 2.80 5.31
N LEU A 105 1.96 1.66 4.68
CA LEU A 105 3.05 1.50 3.73
C LEU A 105 2.45 1.53 2.33
N TRP A 106 2.99 2.39 1.47
CA TRP A 106 2.54 2.55 0.09
C TRP A 106 3.70 2.31 -0.86
N GLN A 107 3.54 1.33 -1.76
CA GLN A 107 4.49 1.09 -2.84
C GLN A 107 4.18 2.04 -4.00
N VAL A 108 5.08 2.98 -4.25
CA VAL A 108 5.01 3.92 -5.38
C VAL A 108 5.78 3.35 -6.58
N GLN A 109 5.32 3.72 -7.77
CA GLN A 109 5.89 3.24 -9.03
C GLN A 109 7.19 3.98 -9.33
N PRO A 110 8.32 3.31 -9.59
CA PRO A 110 9.42 3.95 -10.29
C PRO A 110 9.12 4.05 -11.80
N ASP A 111 9.51 5.18 -12.41
CA ASP A 111 9.65 5.55 -13.85
C ASP A 111 8.57 5.18 -14.89
N GLY A 112 7.53 4.43 -14.53
CA GLY A 112 6.52 3.96 -15.50
C GLY A 112 6.95 2.74 -16.31
N ARG A 113 8.22 2.30 -16.24
CA ARG A 113 8.82 1.29 -17.13
C ARG A 113 8.95 -0.09 -16.50
N PHE A 114 8.07 -0.39 -15.55
CA PHE A 114 7.91 -1.74 -15.08
C PHE A 114 7.61 -2.63 -16.31
N TRP A 115 8.58 -3.46 -16.69
CA TRP A 115 8.59 -4.42 -17.80
C TRP A 115 9.13 -4.02 -19.19
N GLU A 116 9.67 -2.83 -19.46
CA GLU A 116 10.09 -2.53 -20.85
C GLU A 116 11.56 -2.88 -21.15
N ASP A 117 11.79 -4.06 -21.75
CA ASP A 117 12.89 -4.24 -22.70
C ASP A 117 12.41 -3.89 -24.13
N GLU A 118 13.25 -4.03 -25.17
CA GLU A 118 12.88 -3.71 -26.56
C GLU A 118 11.69 -4.55 -27.12
N THR A 119 11.18 -5.51 -26.34
CA THR A 119 9.98 -6.32 -26.63
C THR A 119 8.89 -6.25 -25.55
N GLY A 120 9.07 -5.44 -24.51
CA GLY A 120 8.09 -5.25 -23.44
C GLY A 120 8.09 -6.33 -22.34
N PHE A 121 9.19 -7.08 -22.13
CA PHE A 121 9.31 -7.97 -20.95
C PHE A 121 10.70 -8.01 -20.29
N GLY A 122 10.87 -7.18 -19.25
CA GLY A 122 11.62 -7.47 -18.01
C GLY A 122 13.14 -7.72 -18.11
N SER A 123 13.96 -6.71 -17.78
CA SER A 123 15.35 -6.91 -17.32
C SER A 123 16.02 -5.67 -16.70
N THR A 124 15.35 -4.94 -15.81
CA THR A 124 16.05 -4.01 -14.91
C THR A 124 15.83 -4.36 -13.46
N SER A 125 16.92 -4.25 -12.68
CA SER A 125 16.93 -4.30 -11.23
C SER A 125 16.16 -3.10 -10.70
N ASP A 126 14.83 -3.16 -10.74
CA ASP A 126 14.01 -2.00 -10.43
C ASP A 126 14.03 -1.72 -8.93
N VAL A 127 14.31 -0.46 -8.63
CA VAL A 127 14.41 0.06 -7.27
C VAL A 127 13.00 0.20 -6.72
N LYS A 128 12.55 -0.78 -5.93
CA LYS A 128 11.27 -0.71 -5.22
C LYS A 128 11.29 0.44 -4.21
N ILE A 129 10.38 1.40 -4.35
CA ILE A 129 10.24 2.51 -3.40
C ILE A 129 8.97 2.29 -2.56
N ILE A 130 9.15 2.30 -1.26
CA ILE A 130 8.06 2.23 -0.29
C ILE A 130 8.07 3.54 0.48
N LEU A 131 6.93 4.21 0.51
CA LEU A 131 6.65 5.34 1.38
C LEU A 131 5.84 4.87 2.59
N TYR A 132 5.91 5.60 3.69
CA TYR A 132 5.07 5.37 4.86
C TYR A 132 4.49 6.66 5.42
N ALA A 133 3.28 6.59 5.95
CA ALA A 133 2.67 7.66 6.74
C ALA A 133 1.99 7.06 7.96
N PHE A 134 1.94 7.80 9.06
CA PHE A 134 1.22 7.39 10.26
C PHE A 134 -0.22 7.90 10.21
N LEU A 135 -1.14 7.09 10.71
CA LEU A 135 -2.51 7.44 11.02
C LEU A 135 -2.71 7.42 12.53
N ASN A 136 -3.48 8.38 13.07
CA ASN A 136 -3.91 8.38 14.47
C ASN A 136 -4.96 7.28 14.71
N ARG A 137 -5.53 7.25 15.92
CA ARG A 137 -6.55 6.25 16.32
C ARG A 137 -7.94 6.57 15.76
N GLU A 138 -8.05 7.68 15.05
CA GLU A 138 -9.25 8.20 14.40
C GLU A 138 -9.21 7.99 12.87
N GLY A 139 -8.07 7.49 12.34
CA GLY A 139 -7.87 7.25 10.91
C GLY A 139 -7.41 8.47 10.12
N ASP A 140 -6.92 9.53 10.78
CA ASP A 140 -6.34 10.70 10.13
C ASP A 140 -4.83 10.56 9.97
N PHE A 141 -4.31 10.98 8.82
CA PHE A 141 -2.88 11.11 8.63
C PHE A 141 -2.28 12.16 9.58
N ILE A 142 -1.28 11.75 10.37
CA ILE A 142 -0.58 12.60 11.34
C ILE A 142 0.43 13.53 10.63
N GLY A 143 0.85 13.17 9.42
CA GLY A 143 1.83 13.93 8.65
C GLY A 143 2.05 13.34 7.26
N PRO A 144 2.92 13.99 6.45
CA PRO A 144 3.19 13.57 5.08
C PRO A 144 3.81 12.16 5.02
N PHE A 145 3.68 11.54 3.85
CA PHE A 145 4.41 10.33 3.53
C PHE A 145 5.93 10.58 3.54
N ARG A 146 6.67 9.63 4.08
CA ARG A 146 8.14 9.64 4.18
C ARG A 146 8.70 8.38 3.54
N ILE A 147 9.98 8.41 3.20
CA ILE A 147 10.67 7.27 2.61
C ILE A 147 10.83 6.17 3.65
N TYR A 148 10.23 5.00 3.39
CA TYR A 148 10.46 3.80 4.19
C TYR A 148 11.69 3.04 3.67
N SER A 149 11.72 2.79 2.35
CA SER A 149 12.83 2.12 1.67
C SER A 149 12.96 2.51 0.21
N ILE A 150 14.19 2.45 -0.29
CA ILE A 150 14.55 2.56 -1.72
C ILE A 150 15.38 1.33 -2.06
N GLY A 151 14.84 0.43 -2.87
CA GLY A 151 15.41 -0.88 -3.13
C GLY A 151 15.57 -1.69 -1.84
N SER A 152 16.79 -2.18 -1.59
CA SER A 152 17.13 -2.90 -0.36
C SER A 152 17.44 -1.99 0.83
N ARG A 153 17.65 -0.68 0.60
CA ARG A 153 18.03 0.27 1.66
C ARG A 153 16.80 0.75 2.42
N LYS A 154 16.75 0.49 3.73
CA LYS A 154 15.73 1.03 4.63
C LYS A 154 16.18 2.38 5.20
N TYR A 155 15.26 3.34 5.22
CA TYR A 155 15.42 4.67 5.81
C TYR A 155 14.60 4.81 7.08
N PHE A 156 13.53 4.03 7.21
CA PHE A 156 12.77 3.94 8.44
C PHE A 156 13.62 3.35 9.57
N ARG A 157 13.64 4.07 10.70
CA ARG A 157 14.08 3.57 12.00
C ARG A 157 12.90 3.73 12.94
N GLU A 158 12.36 2.62 13.41
CA GLU A 158 11.46 2.65 14.55
C GLU A 158 12.29 3.24 15.69
N ARG A 159 11.87 4.40 16.22
CA ARG A 159 12.58 4.97 17.37
C ARG A 159 12.25 4.06 18.55
N GLU A 160 13.27 3.44 19.12
CA GLU A 160 13.24 2.76 20.42
C GLU A 160 12.74 3.69 21.54
#